data_AF-A0A1V5AQB4-F1
#
_entry.id   AF-A0A1V5AQB4-F1
#
_cell.length_a   1.000
_cell.length_b   1.000
_cell.length_c   1.000
_cell.angle_alpha   90.00
_cell.angle_beta   90.00
_cell.angle_gamma   90.00
#
_symmetry.space_group_name_H-M   'P 1'
#
loop_
_entity.id
_entity.type
_entity.pdbx_description
1 polymer ?
#
loop_
_entity_poly.entity_id
_entity_poly.type
_entity_poly.pdbx_seq_one_letter_code
_entity_poly.pdbx_strand_id
1 'polypeptide(L)'
;MCRDGQRVDEDDIISRILHFDEFDCFYQTEWVPRKISIDWIIDPTCPMYAMQSIDENKKPFIVIRQLPDTIDDAFLVAHEMGHVIKYFDKQYMEFMRAPTPIAKMYKEEEIKDMGNILGSMVDDPLIDSWLQDKYGFSPAHFYSSVLMPGTFESLDSYGDPPYEWHIFKKALYYSQLSLQMESIRDKDTLREWDRLKERYRTRRPKVTRIGEELYSLSRERGFDSIEKQRQLFSEILNRYRINSIKLGDILHMK
;
A
#
# COMPACT_ATOMS: atom_id res chain seq x y z
N MET A 1 -5.14 7.09 14.05
CA MET A 1 -4.61 5.91 14.75
C MET A 1 -5.81 5.15 15.29
N CYS A 2 -6.13 4.00 14.69
CA CYS A 2 -7.23 3.11 15.07
C CYS A 2 -6.79 2.18 16.20
N ARG A 3 -6.48 2.76 17.38
CA ARG A 3 -5.97 1.99 18.54
C ARG A 3 -7.06 1.68 19.57
N ASP A 4 -8.24 2.25 19.42
CA ASP A 4 -9.35 2.17 20.38
C ASP A 4 -10.35 1.05 20.05
N GLY A 5 -10.00 0.17 19.09
CA GLY A 5 -10.81 -0.97 18.71
C GLY A 5 -10.77 -2.12 19.72
N GLN A 6 -11.69 -3.08 19.55
CA GLN A 6 -11.75 -4.29 20.36
C GLN A 6 -10.62 -5.24 19.96
N ARG A 7 -9.76 -5.60 20.90
CA ARG A 7 -8.79 -6.69 20.73
C ARG A 7 -9.50 -8.03 20.71
N VAL A 8 -9.18 -8.87 19.74
CA VAL A 8 -9.79 -10.18 19.54
C VAL A 8 -8.72 -11.24 19.32
N ASP A 9 -9.10 -12.51 19.49
CA ASP A 9 -8.21 -13.62 19.18
C ASP A 9 -8.15 -13.82 17.66
N GLU A 10 -7.00 -14.29 17.16
CA GLU A 10 -6.80 -14.58 15.73
C GLU A 10 -7.88 -15.54 15.21
N ASP A 11 -8.22 -16.56 16.00
CA ASP A 11 -9.22 -17.58 15.65
C ASP A 11 -10.61 -16.96 15.37
N ASP A 12 -10.98 -15.86 16.02
CA ASP A 12 -12.28 -15.19 15.81
C ASP A 12 -12.38 -14.58 14.41
N ILE A 13 -11.25 -14.20 13.82
CA ILE A 13 -11.14 -13.62 12.47
C ILE A 13 -10.92 -14.72 11.46
N ILE A 14 -9.91 -15.56 11.68
CA ILE A 14 -9.47 -16.57 10.72
C ILE A 14 -10.55 -17.62 10.47
N SER A 15 -11.24 -18.09 11.51
CA SER A 15 -12.32 -19.09 11.36
C SER A 15 -13.46 -18.63 10.43
N ARG A 16 -13.63 -17.31 10.25
CA ARG A 16 -14.63 -16.74 9.35
C ARG A 16 -14.25 -16.87 7.88
N ILE A 17 -12.97 -16.90 7.54
CA ILE A 17 -12.47 -16.85 6.15
C ILE A 17 -11.69 -18.10 5.72
N LEU A 18 -11.42 -19.03 6.63
CA LEU A 18 -10.83 -20.34 6.30
C LEU A 18 -11.67 -21.19 5.34
N HIS A 19 -12.94 -20.86 5.12
CA HIS A 19 -13.78 -21.59 4.17
C HIS A 19 -13.56 -21.15 2.71
N PHE A 20 -12.78 -20.10 2.48
CA PHE A 20 -12.33 -19.71 1.15
C PHE A 20 -11.04 -20.47 0.81
N ASP A 21 -11.06 -21.26 -0.27
CA ASP A 21 -9.95 -22.14 -0.67
C ASP A 21 -8.64 -21.35 -0.87
N GLU A 22 -8.70 -20.15 -1.45
CA GLU A 22 -7.56 -19.27 -1.67
C GLU A 22 -6.91 -18.87 -0.34
N PHE A 23 -7.75 -18.50 0.65
CA PHE A 23 -7.28 -18.06 1.96
C PHE A 23 -6.76 -19.22 2.81
N ASP A 24 -7.44 -20.37 2.84
CA ASP A 24 -6.95 -21.55 3.56
C ASP A 24 -5.59 -21.98 3.00
N CYS A 25 -5.43 -22.03 1.68
CA CYS A 25 -4.16 -22.38 1.05
C CYS A 25 -3.04 -21.41 1.45
N PHE A 26 -3.30 -20.10 1.42
CA PHE A 26 -2.37 -19.08 1.89
C PHE A 26 -2.03 -19.26 3.38
N TYR A 27 -3.03 -19.39 4.22
CA TYR A 27 -2.90 -19.46 5.68
C TYR A 27 -2.06 -20.68 6.11
N GLN A 28 -2.37 -21.86 5.59
CA GLN A 28 -1.64 -23.09 5.92
C GLN A 28 -0.20 -23.08 5.39
N THR A 29 0.03 -22.46 4.22
CA THR A 29 1.34 -22.50 3.56
C THR A 29 2.30 -21.44 4.10
N GLU A 30 1.80 -20.25 4.42
CA GLU A 30 2.65 -19.10 4.72
C GLU A 30 2.59 -18.65 6.17
N TRP A 31 1.39 -18.64 6.74
CA TRP A 31 1.18 -18.06 8.06
C TRP A 31 1.46 -19.05 9.18
N VAL A 32 0.79 -20.21 9.17
CA VAL A 32 0.93 -21.26 10.19
C VAL A 32 2.39 -21.68 10.42
N PRO A 33 3.23 -21.92 9.38
CA PRO A 33 4.60 -22.37 9.59
C PRO A 33 5.49 -21.33 10.28
N ARG A 34 5.17 -20.02 10.13
CA ARG A 34 6.00 -18.93 10.65
C ARG A 34 5.79 -18.66 12.13
N LYS A 35 4.64 -19.04 12.70
CA LYS A 35 4.31 -18.80 14.11
C LYS A 35 4.49 -17.35 14.53
N ILE A 36 4.13 -16.43 13.64
CA ILE A 36 4.19 -14.98 13.90
C ILE A 36 3.10 -14.63 14.90
N SER A 37 3.44 -13.82 15.91
CA SER A 37 2.45 -13.27 16.84
C SER A 37 2.19 -11.81 16.49
N ILE A 38 0.92 -11.51 16.18
CA ILE A 38 0.41 -10.15 16.00
C ILE A 38 -0.75 -9.89 16.95
N ASP A 39 -1.09 -8.61 17.14
CA ASP A 39 -2.37 -8.25 17.73
C ASP A 39 -3.43 -8.07 16.65
N TRP A 40 -4.64 -8.57 16.92
CA TRP A 40 -5.80 -8.36 16.06
C TRP A 40 -6.77 -7.38 16.72
N ILE A 41 -7.23 -6.40 15.96
CA ILE A 41 -8.09 -5.32 16.44
C ILE A 41 -9.27 -5.15 15.49
N ILE A 42 -10.49 -5.12 16.01
CA ILE A 42 -11.68 -4.72 15.26
C ILE A 42 -12.01 -3.27 15.61
N ASP A 43 -11.93 -2.38 14.62
CA ASP A 43 -12.26 -0.96 14.77
C ASP A 43 -13.19 -0.51 13.61
N PRO A 44 -14.50 -0.35 13.87
CA PRO A 44 -15.46 0.11 12.87
C PRO A 44 -15.14 1.48 12.24
N THR A 45 -14.26 2.26 12.86
CA THR A 45 -13.82 3.57 12.37
C THR A 45 -12.59 3.49 11.48
N CYS A 46 -12.04 2.29 11.24
CA CYS A 46 -10.88 2.09 10.38
C CYS A 46 -11.17 2.64 8.96
N PRO A 47 -10.33 3.56 8.42
CA PRO A 47 -10.58 4.20 7.13
C PRO A 47 -10.45 3.24 5.95
N MET A 48 -9.73 2.13 6.15
CA MET A 48 -9.62 1.01 5.22
C MET A 48 -10.32 -0.22 5.82
N TYR A 49 -10.56 -1.24 5.00
CA TYR A 49 -11.14 -2.48 5.50
C TYR A 49 -10.18 -3.20 6.45
N ALA A 50 -8.93 -3.37 6.03
CA ALA A 50 -7.84 -3.90 6.84
C ALA A 50 -6.65 -2.93 6.77
N MET A 51 -5.82 -2.91 7.80
CA MET A 51 -4.59 -2.12 7.86
C MET A 51 -3.60 -2.73 8.85
N GLN A 52 -2.39 -3.00 8.39
CA GLN A 52 -1.27 -3.37 9.24
C GLN A 52 -0.61 -2.14 9.86
N SER A 53 -0.11 -2.29 11.08
CA SER A 53 0.86 -1.35 11.64
C SER A 53 1.75 -2.02 12.69
N ILE A 54 2.63 -1.23 13.29
CA ILE A 54 3.57 -1.66 14.32
C ILE A 54 3.39 -0.76 15.54
N ASP A 55 3.25 -1.37 16.71
CA ASP A 55 3.12 -0.65 17.98
C ASP A 55 4.46 -0.08 18.47
N GLU A 56 4.45 0.58 19.62
CA GLU A 56 5.67 1.15 20.23
C GLU A 56 6.69 0.10 20.69
N ASN A 57 6.24 -1.14 20.92
CA ASN A 57 7.07 -2.28 21.31
C ASN A 57 7.58 -3.07 20.10
N LYS A 58 7.38 -2.57 18.89
CA LYS A 58 7.70 -3.23 17.63
C LYS A 58 6.89 -4.51 17.37
N LYS A 59 5.76 -4.68 18.06
CA LYS A 59 4.81 -5.75 17.81
C LYS A 59 3.90 -5.34 16.63
N PRO A 60 3.80 -6.14 15.57
CA PRO A 60 2.86 -5.87 14.50
C PRO A 60 1.43 -6.12 14.97
N PHE A 61 0.50 -5.36 14.40
CA PHE A 61 -0.92 -5.55 14.60
C PHE A 61 -1.69 -5.31 13.30
N ILE A 62 -2.82 -5.98 13.14
CA ILE A 62 -3.75 -5.77 12.04
C ILE A 62 -5.05 -5.24 12.61
N VAL A 63 -5.52 -4.12 12.07
CA VAL A 63 -6.83 -3.54 12.35
C VAL A 63 -7.76 -3.89 11.21
N ILE A 64 -8.87 -4.56 11.50
CA ILE A 64 -9.97 -4.79 10.55
C ILE A 64 -11.18 -3.94 10.94
N ARG A 65 -11.93 -3.46 9.96
CA ARG A 65 -13.11 -2.62 10.20
C ARG A 65 -14.24 -3.41 10.84
N GLN A 66 -14.46 -4.62 10.35
CA GLN A 66 -15.49 -5.55 10.79
C GLN A 66 -15.01 -6.98 10.55
N LEU A 67 -15.73 -7.96 11.10
CA LEU A 67 -15.41 -9.37 10.86
C LEU A 67 -15.54 -9.70 9.36
N PRO A 68 -14.58 -10.47 8.80
CA PRO A 68 -14.60 -10.77 7.39
C PRO A 68 -15.65 -11.81 7.02
N ASP A 69 -16.34 -11.57 5.90
CA ASP A 69 -17.43 -12.43 5.43
C ASP A 69 -17.41 -12.70 3.92
N THR A 70 -16.57 -12.00 3.15
CA THR A 70 -16.41 -12.19 1.71
C THR A 70 -15.01 -12.64 1.31
N ILE A 71 -14.87 -13.11 0.06
CA ILE A 71 -13.57 -13.41 -0.52
C ILE A 71 -12.69 -12.16 -0.67
N ASP A 72 -13.29 -10.99 -0.90
CA ASP A 72 -12.54 -9.72 -0.96
C ASP A 72 -11.99 -9.36 0.41
N ASP A 73 -12.78 -9.56 1.46
CA ASP A 73 -12.32 -9.36 2.84
C ASP A 73 -11.17 -10.31 3.18
N ALA A 74 -11.28 -11.59 2.78
CA ALA A 74 -10.23 -12.58 2.96
C ALA A 74 -8.95 -12.19 2.21
N PHE A 75 -9.07 -11.67 0.98
CA PHE A 75 -7.95 -11.12 0.21
C PHE A 75 -7.28 -9.96 0.95
N LEU A 76 -8.05 -9.01 1.50
CA LEU A 76 -7.50 -7.86 2.22
C LEU A 76 -6.83 -8.27 3.54
N VAL A 77 -7.37 -9.26 4.25
CA VAL A 77 -6.72 -9.84 5.42
C VAL A 77 -5.40 -10.51 5.01
N ALA A 78 -5.40 -11.33 3.96
CA ALA A 78 -4.19 -11.97 3.45
C ALA A 78 -3.14 -10.94 2.97
N HIS A 79 -3.58 -9.84 2.38
CA HIS A 79 -2.73 -8.72 1.95
C HIS A 79 -1.98 -8.11 3.13
N GLU A 80 -2.69 -7.75 4.20
CA GLU A 80 -2.07 -7.20 5.41
C GLU A 80 -1.16 -8.23 6.11
N MET A 81 -1.53 -9.50 6.12
CA MET A 81 -0.67 -10.58 6.59
C MET A 81 0.60 -10.70 5.73
N GLY A 82 0.51 -10.43 4.42
CA GLY A 82 1.65 -10.35 3.50
C GLY A 82 2.64 -9.26 3.91
N HIS A 83 2.18 -8.07 4.29
CA HIS A 83 3.06 -7.03 4.86
C HIS A 83 3.77 -7.50 6.13
N VAL A 84 3.05 -8.20 7.02
CA VAL A 84 3.64 -8.77 8.24
C VAL A 84 4.72 -9.80 7.90
N ILE A 85 4.45 -10.73 6.97
CA ILE A 85 5.41 -11.74 6.52
C ILE A 85 6.68 -11.06 6.00
N LYS A 86 6.55 -10.06 5.12
CA LYS A 86 7.69 -9.32 4.57
C LYS A 86 8.49 -8.59 5.65
N TYR A 87 7.81 -8.04 6.67
CA TYR A 87 8.47 -7.41 7.81
C TYR A 87 9.37 -8.40 8.57
N PHE A 88 8.86 -9.60 8.89
CA PHE A 88 9.63 -10.63 9.60
C PHE A 88 10.74 -11.25 8.73
N ASP A 89 10.50 -11.41 7.43
CA ASP A 89 11.46 -11.94 6.47
C ASP A 89 12.52 -10.89 6.06
N LYS A 90 12.42 -9.65 6.58
CA LYS A 90 13.30 -8.50 6.27
C LYS A 90 13.34 -8.18 4.77
N GLN A 91 12.21 -8.37 4.10
CA GLN A 91 12.01 -8.11 2.67
C GLN A 91 11.23 -6.81 2.46
N TYR A 92 11.57 -5.77 3.22
CA TYR A 92 10.92 -4.47 3.16
C TYR A 92 11.95 -3.35 3.20
N MET A 93 11.56 -2.17 2.71
CA MET A 93 12.39 -0.98 2.73
C MET A 93 11.97 -0.05 3.87
N GLU A 94 12.87 0.21 4.83
CA GLU A 94 12.62 1.16 5.91
C GLU A 94 13.10 2.56 5.50
N PHE A 95 12.19 3.54 5.59
CA PHE A 95 12.50 4.94 5.37
C PHE A 95 12.45 5.70 6.69
N MET A 96 13.44 6.55 6.92
CA MET A 96 13.56 7.37 8.10
C MET A 96 13.93 8.80 7.75
N ARG A 97 13.82 9.71 8.72
CA ARG A 97 14.28 11.09 8.55
C ARG A 97 15.76 11.10 8.19
N ALA A 98 16.13 11.83 7.14
CA ALA A 98 17.52 12.04 6.79
C ALA A 98 18.25 12.82 7.91
N PRO A 99 19.54 12.51 8.20
CA PRO A 99 20.30 13.18 9.25
C PRO A 99 20.81 14.57 8.81
N THR A 100 19.95 15.39 8.20
CA THR A 100 20.29 16.72 7.67
C THR A 100 19.58 17.82 8.50
N PRO A 101 20.13 19.04 8.57
CA PRO A 101 19.45 20.16 9.21
C PRO A 101 18.10 20.48 8.55
N ILE A 102 18.00 20.29 7.24
CA ILE A 102 16.81 20.62 6.46
C ILE A 102 15.66 19.64 6.69
N ALA A 103 15.97 18.36 6.94
CA ALA A 103 14.96 17.36 7.30
C ALA A 103 14.24 17.68 8.62
N LYS A 104 14.86 18.44 9.53
CA LYS A 104 14.23 18.90 10.78
C LYS A 104 13.09 19.91 10.57
N MET A 105 12.95 20.47 9.37
CA MET A 105 11.84 21.34 9.02
C MET A 105 10.52 20.57 8.82
N TYR A 106 10.59 19.24 8.68
CA TYR A 106 9.44 18.37 8.46
C TYR A 106 9.08 17.61 9.75
N LYS A 107 7.78 17.48 10.03
CA LYS A 107 7.31 16.77 11.22
C LYS A 107 7.61 15.28 11.09
N GLU A 108 7.90 14.62 12.21
CA GLU A 108 8.20 13.18 12.22
C GLU A 108 7.08 12.35 11.60
N GLU A 109 5.84 12.73 11.88
CA GLU A 109 4.65 12.07 11.34
C GLU A 109 4.59 12.18 9.81
N GLU A 110 4.94 13.33 9.24
CA GLU A 110 4.96 13.55 7.78
C GLU A 110 6.04 12.69 7.12
N ILE A 111 7.22 12.62 7.72
CA ILE A 111 8.33 11.77 7.25
C ILE A 111 7.91 10.30 7.26
N LYS A 112 7.34 9.83 8.37
CA LYS A 112 6.89 8.44 8.53
C LYS A 112 5.81 8.09 7.50
N ASP A 113 4.82 8.96 7.34
CA ASP A 113 3.73 8.78 6.38
C ASP A 113 4.24 8.76 4.92
N MET A 114 5.16 9.65 4.54
CA MET A 114 5.79 9.61 3.21
C MET A 114 6.63 8.35 3.00
N GLY A 115 7.39 7.93 4.02
CA GLY A 115 8.18 6.71 4.00
C GLY A 115 7.31 5.46 3.79
N ASN A 116 6.19 5.38 4.49
CA ASN A 116 5.21 4.30 4.31
C ASN A 116 4.64 4.26 2.90
N ILE A 117 4.21 5.42 2.36
CA ILE A 117 3.64 5.48 1.00
C ILE A 117 4.67 5.14 -0.07
N LEU A 118 5.94 5.54 0.13
CA LEU A 118 7.04 5.12 -0.74
C LEU A 118 7.19 3.59 -0.75
N GLY A 119 7.17 2.94 0.41
CA GLY A 119 7.22 1.48 0.52
C GLY A 119 6.01 0.80 -0.14
N SER A 120 4.80 1.22 0.21
CA SER A 120 3.55 0.67 -0.33
C SER A 120 3.40 0.83 -1.84
N MET A 121 4.06 1.84 -2.44
CA MET A 121 4.06 2.02 -3.90
C MET A 121 4.46 0.75 -4.65
N VAL A 122 5.38 -0.06 -4.08
CA VAL A 122 5.84 -1.32 -4.69
C VAL A 122 5.43 -2.56 -3.89
N ASP A 123 5.30 -2.45 -2.57
CA ASP A 123 4.96 -3.62 -1.74
C ASP A 123 3.56 -4.13 -2.02
N ASP A 124 2.57 -3.25 -2.13
CA ASP A 124 1.18 -3.62 -2.35
C ASP A 124 1.01 -4.34 -3.71
N PRO A 125 1.53 -3.83 -4.86
CA PRO A 125 1.50 -4.59 -6.12
C PRO A 125 2.19 -5.96 -6.07
N LEU A 126 3.28 -6.09 -5.31
CA LEU A 126 3.99 -7.38 -5.16
C LEU A 126 3.18 -8.39 -4.36
N ILE A 127 2.57 -7.94 -3.25
CA ILE A 127 1.73 -8.78 -2.41
C ILE A 127 0.51 -9.22 -3.21
N ASP A 128 -0.15 -8.30 -3.92
CA ASP A 128 -1.32 -8.62 -4.75
C ASP A 128 -0.99 -9.63 -5.83
N SER A 129 0.11 -9.40 -6.56
CA SER A 129 0.56 -10.32 -7.62
C SER A 129 0.91 -11.69 -7.04
N TRP A 130 1.59 -11.74 -5.90
CA TRP A 130 1.92 -12.99 -5.22
C TRP A 130 0.68 -13.76 -4.77
N LEU A 131 -0.30 -13.07 -4.17
CA LEU A 131 -1.54 -13.66 -3.72
C LEU A 131 -2.36 -14.21 -4.89
N GLN A 132 -2.42 -13.45 -5.98
CA GLN A 132 -3.09 -13.86 -7.21
C GLN A 132 -2.39 -15.06 -7.87
N ASP A 133 -1.09 -14.97 -8.11
CA ASP A 133 -0.35 -15.98 -8.88
C ASP A 133 -0.23 -17.32 -8.14
N LYS A 134 -0.09 -17.30 -6.81
CA LYS A 134 0.16 -18.50 -6.01
C LYS A 134 -1.11 -19.12 -5.42
N TYR A 135 -2.09 -18.31 -5.02
CA TYR A 135 -3.28 -18.78 -4.30
C TYR A 135 -4.58 -18.58 -5.08
N GLY A 136 -4.54 -17.87 -6.21
CA GLY A 136 -5.72 -17.70 -7.07
C GLY A 136 -6.65 -16.58 -6.65
N PHE A 137 -6.26 -15.71 -5.71
CA PHE A 137 -7.04 -14.53 -5.37
C PHE A 137 -7.29 -13.65 -6.61
N SER A 138 -8.53 -13.17 -6.76
CA SER A 138 -8.90 -12.27 -7.86
C SER A 138 -9.27 -10.89 -7.29
N PRO A 139 -8.34 -9.93 -7.24
CA PRO A 139 -8.62 -8.63 -6.63
C PRO A 139 -9.47 -7.72 -7.53
N ALA A 140 -9.80 -8.17 -8.76
CA ALA A 140 -10.52 -7.38 -9.75
C ALA A 140 -11.83 -6.79 -9.22
N HIS A 141 -12.58 -7.56 -8.42
CA HIS A 141 -13.82 -7.09 -7.81
C HIS A 141 -13.57 -6.03 -6.74
N PHE A 142 -12.64 -6.25 -5.81
CA PHE A 142 -12.21 -5.23 -4.86
C PHE A 142 -11.81 -3.91 -5.55
N TYR A 143 -10.99 -3.98 -6.60
CA TYR A 143 -10.56 -2.80 -7.35
C TYR A 143 -11.75 -2.05 -7.99
N SER A 144 -12.65 -2.76 -8.66
CA SER A 144 -13.79 -2.14 -9.35
C SER A 144 -14.88 -1.62 -8.41
N SER A 145 -15.15 -2.35 -7.33
CA SER A 145 -16.34 -2.12 -6.50
C SER A 145 -16.03 -1.32 -5.24
N VAL A 146 -14.76 -1.30 -4.79
CA VAL A 146 -14.37 -0.65 -3.52
C VAL A 146 -13.35 0.45 -3.77
N LEU A 147 -12.18 0.12 -4.34
CA LEU A 147 -11.05 1.06 -4.39
C LEU A 147 -11.26 2.20 -5.39
N MET A 148 -11.66 1.88 -6.62
CA MET A 148 -11.85 2.90 -7.66
C MET A 148 -13.00 3.85 -7.36
N PRO A 149 -14.19 3.42 -6.91
CA PRO A 149 -15.28 4.33 -6.54
C PRO A 149 -14.87 5.35 -5.46
N GLY A 150 -14.21 4.92 -4.38
CA GLY A 150 -13.71 5.84 -3.36
C GLY A 150 -12.64 6.80 -3.90
N THR A 151 -11.80 6.32 -4.83
CA THR A 151 -10.82 7.18 -5.52
C THR A 151 -11.53 8.22 -6.40
N PHE A 152 -12.58 7.85 -7.12
CA PHE A 152 -13.40 8.75 -7.94
C PHE A 152 -13.98 9.89 -7.11
N GLU A 153 -14.57 9.58 -5.96
CA GLU A 153 -15.14 10.57 -5.01
C GLU A 153 -14.05 11.51 -4.48
N SER A 154 -12.85 10.99 -4.17
CA SER A 154 -11.73 11.81 -3.70
C SER A 154 -11.22 12.84 -4.73
N LEU A 155 -11.56 12.66 -6.01
CA LEU A 155 -11.20 13.54 -7.12
C LEU A 155 -12.26 14.62 -7.40
N ASP A 156 -13.29 14.74 -6.58
CA ASP A 156 -14.39 15.68 -6.81
C ASP A 156 -13.97 17.16 -6.68
N SER A 157 -12.90 17.45 -5.94
CA SER A 157 -12.28 18.77 -5.96
C SER A 157 -11.40 18.98 -7.21
N TYR A 158 -11.56 20.12 -7.88
CA TYR A 158 -10.81 20.47 -9.10
C TYR A 158 -9.39 20.97 -8.82
N GLY A 159 -8.44 20.57 -9.67
CA GLY A 159 -7.04 21.04 -9.67
C GLY A 159 -6.14 20.24 -8.74
N ASP A 160 -4.82 20.27 -8.92
CA ASP A 160 -3.87 19.59 -8.02
C ASP A 160 -3.89 20.14 -6.58
N PRO A 161 -3.48 19.36 -5.56
CA PRO A 161 -3.24 19.90 -4.22
C PRO A 161 -2.29 21.11 -4.24
N PRO A 162 -2.45 22.09 -3.32
CA PRO A 162 -1.66 23.33 -3.36
C PRO A 162 -0.19 23.14 -2.92
N TYR A 163 0.13 22.06 -2.21
CA TYR A 163 1.46 21.81 -1.64
C TYR A 163 2.17 20.67 -2.38
N GLU A 164 3.44 20.89 -2.75
CA GLU A 164 4.26 19.90 -3.49
C GLU A 164 4.35 18.55 -2.78
N TRP A 165 4.42 18.55 -1.45
CA TRP A 165 4.40 17.34 -0.62
C TRP A 165 3.16 16.47 -0.90
N HIS A 166 1.97 17.09 -0.93
CA HIS A 166 0.72 16.38 -1.19
C HIS A 166 0.57 15.96 -2.66
N ILE A 167 1.09 16.75 -3.60
CA ILE A 167 1.14 16.36 -5.02
C ILE A 167 1.96 15.06 -5.14
N PHE A 168 3.16 15.03 -4.55
CA PHE A 168 4.03 13.86 -4.63
C PHE A 168 3.43 12.63 -3.95
N LYS A 169 2.83 12.78 -2.75
CA LYS A 169 2.08 11.70 -2.09
C LYS A 169 1.00 11.10 -2.99
N LYS A 170 0.17 11.95 -3.61
CA LYS A 170 -0.89 11.49 -4.51
C LYS A 170 -0.32 10.85 -5.78
N ALA A 171 0.85 11.27 -6.23
CA ALA A 171 1.51 10.69 -7.40
C ALA A 171 2.08 9.29 -7.11
N LEU A 172 2.64 9.06 -5.92
CA LEU A 172 3.02 7.73 -5.44
C LEU A 172 1.81 6.80 -5.42
N TYR A 173 0.68 7.24 -4.84
CA TYR A 173 -0.57 6.47 -4.83
C TYR A 173 -1.09 6.15 -6.24
N TYR A 174 -1.07 7.12 -7.17
CA TYR A 174 -1.45 6.87 -8.56
C TYR A 174 -0.52 5.86 -9.25
N SER A 175 0.79 5.94 -8.99
CA SER A 175 1.77 4.98 -9.50
C SER A 175 1.52 3.57 -8.94
N GLN A 176 1.24 3.46 -7.64
CA GLN A 176 0.87 2.22 -6.98
C GLN A 176 -0.34 1.56 -7.65
N LEU A 177 -1.44 2.31 -7.80
CA LEU A 177 -2.63 1.83 -8.50
C LEU A 177 -2.30 1.37 -9.92
N SER A 178 -1.46 2.11 -10.64
CA SER A 178 -1.06 1.76 -12.00
C SER A 178 -0.32 0.43 -12.06
N LEU A 179 0.55 0.14 -11.08
CA LEU A 179 1.27 -1.13 -10.95
C LEU A 179 0.31 -2.28 -10.57
N GLN A 180 -0.59 -2.07 -9.62
CA GLN A 180 -1.59 -3.06 -9.20
C GLN A 180 -2.51 -3.48 -10.36
N MET A 181 -2.88 -2.53 -11.22
CA MET A 181 -3.74 -2.79 -12.38
C MET A 181 -3.05 -3.65 -13.47
N GLU A 182 -1.73 -3.87 -13.42
CA GLU A 182 -1.02 -4.66 -14.43
C GLU A 182 -1.31 -6.17 -14.35
N SER A 183 -1.67 -6.69 -13.18
CA SER A 183 -2.01 -8.10 -12.99
C SER A 183 -3.47 -8.42 -13.33
N ILE A 184 -4.31 -7.39 -13.44
CA ILE A 184 -5.75 -7.52 -13.71
C ILE A 184 -5.98 -7.78 -15.21
N ARG A 185 -6.85 -8.74 -15.49
CA ARG A 185 -7.27 -9.12 -16.86
C ARG A 185 -8.77 -8.93 -17.09
N ASP A 186 -9.54 -8.66 -16.03
CA ASP A 186 -10.97 -8.41 -16.13
C ASP A 186 -11.26 -7.16 -16.96
N LYS A 187 -12.13 -7.30 -17.97
CA LYS A 187 -12.39 -6.23 -18.93
C LYS A 187 -13.16 -5.07 -18.33
N ASP A 188 -14.06 -5.33 -17.38
CA ASP A 188 -14.90 -4.29 -16.79
C ASP A 188 -14.09 -3.49 -15.76
N THR A 189 -13.26 -4.14 -14.94
CA THR A 189 -12.29 -3.47 -14.07
C THR A 189 -11.32 -2.60 -14.89
N LEU A 190 -10.80 -3.10 -16.03
CA LEU A 190 -9.91 -2.32 -16.89
C LEU A 190 -10.60 -1.09 -17.53
N ARG A 191 -11.89 -1.18 -17.86
CA ARG A 191 -12.67 -0.03 -18.36
C ARG A 191 -12.84 1.04 -17.30
N GLU A 192 -13.15 0.65 -16.06
CA GLU A 192 -13.24 1.60 -14.95
C GLU A 192 -11.89 2.26 -14.67
N TRP A 193 -10.79 1.50 -14.78
CA TRP A 193 -9.44 2.05 -14.68
C TRP A 193 -9.14 3.09 -15.75
N ASP A 194 -9.51 2.84 -17.02
CA ASP A 194 -9.34 3.82 -18.09
C ASP A 194 -10.09 5.12 -17.82
N ARG A 195 -11.32 5.02 -17.28
CA ARG A 195 -12.09 6.20 -16.85
C ARG A 195 -11.42 6.95 -15.71
N LEU A 196 -10.84 6.21 -14.75
CA LEU A 196 -10.16 6.81 -13.61
C LEU A 196 -8.90 7.56 -14.05
N LYS A 197 -8.09 6.96 -14.93
CA LYS A 197 -6.91 7.64 -15.53
C LYS A 197 -7.29 8.94 -16.23
N GLU A 198 -8.36 8.94 -17.02
CA GLU A 198 -8.81 10.16 -17.70
C GLU A 198 -9.26 11.24 -16.72
N ARG A 199 -9.96 10.84 -15.65
CA ARG A 199 -10.33 11.78 -14.58
C ARG A 199 -9.11 12.34 -13.87
N TYR A 200 -8.09 11.52 -13.59
CA TYR A 200 -6.81 11.98 -13.04
C TYR A 200 -6.12 12.99 -13.96
N ARG A 201 -5.99 12.69 -15.26
CA ARG A 201 -5.39 13.60 -16.27
C ARG A 201 -6.08 14.94 -16.31
N THR A 202 -7.41 14.93 -16.26
CA THR A 202 -8.24 16.15 -16.31
C THR A 202 -8.19 16.93 -14.99
N ARG A 203 -8.32 16.26 -13.84
CA ARG A 203 -8.52 16.92 -12.54
C ARG A 203 -7.22 17.17 -11.78
N ARG A 204 -6.19 16.36 -12.00
CA ARG A 204 -4.91 16.36 -11.26
C ARG A 204 -3.71 16.16 -12.23
N PRO A 205 -3.47 17.09 -13.16
CA PRO A 205 -2.47 16.91 -14.21
C PRO A 205 -1.04 16.78 -13.67
N LYS A 206 -0.65 17.52 -12.61
CA LYS A 206 0.70 17.38 -12.03
C LYS A 206 0.89 16.05 -11.33
N VAL A 207 -0.11 15.62 -10.56
CA VAL A 207 -0.10 14.29 -9.92
C VAL A 207 0.04 13.20 -10.99
N THR A 208 -0.74 13.29 -12.06
CA THR A 208 -0.74 12.30 -13.14
C THR A 208 0.61 12.24 -13.84
N ARG A 209 1.19 13.39 -14.21
CA ARG A 209 2.52 13.42 -14.85
C ARG A 209 3.58 12.76 -13.97
N ILE A 210 3.64 13.12 -12.69
CA ILE A 210 4.63 12.54 -11.76
C ILE A 210 4.36 11.05 -11.55
N GLY A 211 3.09 10.66 -11.41
CA GLY A 211 2.71 9.27 -11.20
C GLY A 211 3.01 8.38 -12.40
N GLU A 212 2.78 8.85 -13.63
CA GLU A 212 3.15 8.13 -14.86
C GLU A 212 4.69 8.02 -15.02
N GLU A 213 5.44 9.05 -14.60
CA GLU A 213 6.92 9.00 -14.54
C GLU A 213 7.41 7.96 -13.52
N LEU A 214 6.83 7.92 -12.32
CA LEU A 214 7.16 6.95 -11.27
C LEU A 214 6.81 5.51 -11.68
N TYR A 215 5.66 5.34 -12.32
CA TYR A 215 5.23 4.06 -12.87
C TYR A 215 6.21 3.57 -13.93
N SER A 216 6.57 4.43 -14.89
CA SER A 216 7.53 4.10 -15.95
C SER A 216 8.89 3.74 -15.37
N LEU A 217 9.37 4.51 -14.38
CA LEU A 217 10.62 4.22 -13.70
C LEU A 217 10.60 2.86 -12.98
N SER A 218 9.49 2.54 -12.30
CA SER A 218 9.30 1.24 -11.64
C SER A 218 9.34 0.09 -12.65
N ARG A 219 8.75 0.27 -13.83
CA ARG A 219 8.78 -0.73 -14.93
C ARG A 219 10.17 -0.92 -15.53
N GLU A 220 10.92 0.17 -15.68
CA GLU A 220 12.27 0.13 -16.26
C GLU A 220 13.31 -0.51 -15.31
N ARG A 221 13.22 -0.23 -14.01
CA ARG A 221 14.16 -0.75 -13.01
C ARG A 221 13.76 -2.12 -12.45
N GLY A 222 12.47 -2.43 -12.45
CA GLY A 222 11.90 -3.55 -11.72
C GLY A 222 11.88 -3.30 -10.21
N PHE A 223 11.08 -4.10 -9.49
CA PHE A 223 10.89 -3.99 -8.05
C PHE A 223 10.64 -5.36 -7.36
N ASP A 224 10.84 -6.45 -8.10
CA ASP A 224 10.62 -7.84 -7.66
C ASP A 224 11.69 -8.38 -6.69
N SER A 225 12.76 -7.64 -6.44
CA SER A 225 13.77 -7.99 -5.43
C SER A 225 14.17 -6.78 -4.59
N ILE A 226 14.72 -7.03 -3.39
CA ILE A 226 15.13 -5.96 -2.48
C ILE A 226 16.24 -5.08 -3.09
N GLU A 227 17.14 -5.66 -3.88
CA GLU A 227 18.18 -4.90 -4.61
C GLU A 227 17.57 -3.99 -5.67
N LYS A 228 16.58 -4.49 -6.43
CA LYS A 228 15.87 -3.69 -7.44
C LYS A 228 15.07 -2.56 -6.80
N GLN A 229 14.36 -2.84 -5.71
CA GLN A 229 13.68 -1.82 -4.91
C GLN A 229 14.65 -0.76 -4.39
N ARG A 230 15.82 -1.17 -3.87
CA ARG A 230 16.86 -0.25 -3.39
C ARG A 230 17.35 0.68 -4.52
N GLN A 231 17.54 0.14 -5.73
CA GLN A 231 17.95 0.94 -6.90
C GLN A 231 16.85 1.92 -7.32
N LEU A 232 15.61 1.43 -7.43
CA LEU A 232 14.44 2.23 -7.76
C LEU A 232 14.26 3.39 -6.78
N PHE A 233 14.23 3.11 -5.48
CA PHE A 233 14.06 4.14 -4.45
C PHE A 233 15.24 5.10 -4.37
N SER A 234 16.48 4.63 -4.55
CA SER A 234 17.64 5.51 -4.66
C SER A 234 17.48 6.50 -5.81
N GLU A 235 16.95 6.06 -6.96
CA GLU A 235 16.68 6.96 -8.08
C GLU A 235 15.57 7.96 -7.78
N ILE A 236 14.46 7.51 -7.17
CA ILE A 236 13.35 8.38 -6.75
C ILE A 236 13.84 9.46 -5.77
N LEU A 237 14.56 9.06 -4.72
CA LEU A 237 15.15 9.97 -3.73
C LEU A 237 16.12 10.96 -4.37
N ASN A 238 16.80 10.56 -5.45
CA ASN A 238 17.75 11.41 -6.16
C ASN A 238 17.11 12.38 -7.15
N ARG A 239 16.02 11.97 -7.80
CA ARG A 239 15.37 12.68 -8.91
C ARG A 239 14.36 13.72 -8.44
N TYR A 240 13.57 13.40 -7.41
CA TYR A 240 12.47 14.24 -6.99
C TYR A 240 12.89 15.28 -5.94
N ARG A 241 12.20 16.43 -5.99
CA ARG A 241 12.41 17.56 -5.07
C ARG A 241 11.07 18.01 -4.50
N ILE A 242 11.08 18.41 -3.23
CA ILE A 242 9.96 19.07 -2.55
C ILE A 242 10.46 20.43 -2.07
N ASN A 243 9.79 21.50 -2.47
CA ASN A 243 10.17 22.89 -2.17
C ASN A 243 11.63 23.18 -2.54
N SER A 244 12.06 22.70 -3.71
CA SER A 244 13.45 22.74 -4.20
C SER A 244 14.48 21.92 -3.41
N ILE A 245 14.07 21.20 -2.36
CA ILE A 245 14.91 20.32 -1.55
C ILE A 245 14.85 18.91 -2.11
N LYS A 246 16.00 18.28 -2.32
CA LYS A 246 16.07 16.90 -2.83
C LYS A 246 15.41 15.95 -1.83
N LEU A 247 14.61 15.01 -2.31
CA LEU A 247 13.89 14.09 -1.43
C LEU A 247 14.86 13.26 -0.56
N GLY A 248 16.01 12.86 -1.10
CA GLY A 248 17.09 12.19 -0.35
C GLY A 248 17.74 13.04 0.76
N ASP A 249 17.53 14.36 0.77
CA ASP A 249 17.97 15.23 1.88
C ASP A 249 16.91 15.33 2.99
N ILE A 250 15.71 14.78 2.75
CA ILE A 250 14.57 14.75 3.68
C ILE A 250 14.36 13.34 4.23
N LEU A 251 14.42 12.33 3.36
CA LEU A 251 14.22 10.92 3.63
C LEU A 251 15.48 10.11 3.30
N HIS A 252 15.80 9.17 4.18
CA HIS A 252 16.89 8.22 4.00
C HIS A 252 16.36 6.80 4.13
N MET A 253 16.91 5.91 3.29
CA MET A 253 16.59 4.50 3.23
C MET A 253 17.63 3.73 4.04
N LYS A 254 17.18 2.94 5.00
CA LYS A 254 18.03 2.23 5.97
C LYS A 254 18.47 0.85 5.50
#